data_AF-A0A1G3A6U7-F1
#
_entry.id   AF-A0A1G3A6U7-F1
#
_cell.length_a   1.000
_cell.length_b   1.000
_cell.length_c   1.000
_cell.angle_alpha   90.00
_cell.angle_beta   90.00
_cell.angle_gamma   90.00
#
_symmetry.space_group_name_H-M   'P 1'
#
loop_
_entity.id
_entity.type
_entity.pdbx_description
1 polymer ?
#
loop_
_entity_poly.entity_id
_entity_poly.type
_entity_poly.pdbx_seq_one_letter_code
_entity_poly.pdbx_strand_id
1 'polypeptide(L)'
;MLRVLDWLKGCGHQEIHLAAKGWGAIPATFAALLSDDVVQVTLKNALTSYAEIAESEDYQWPLSTLLPDVLKRFDLPDCYRELAGKKLRQIEPWGPAPHAS
;
A
#
# COMPACT_ATOMS: atom_id res chain seq x y z
N MET A 1 -4.68 -8.74 -7.38
CA MET A 1 -3.44 -8.99 -6.63
C MET A 1 -3.47 -10.32 -5.90
N LEU A 2 -4.38 -10.55 -4.94
CA LEU A 2 -4.43 -11.80 -4.15
C LEU A 2 -4.41 -13.09 -5.00
N ARG A 3 -5.22 -13.17 -6.07
CA ARG A 3 -5.20 -14.32 -6.99
C ARG A 3 -3.87 -14.57 -7.69
N VAL A 4 -3.09 -13.52 -7.91
CA VAL A 4 -1.75 -13.64 -8.48
C VAL A 4 -0.78 -14.20 -7.44
N LEU A 5 -0.91 -13.79 -6.17
CA LEU A 5 -0.15 -14.36 -5.06
C LEU A 5 -0.48 -15.85 -4.87
N ASP A 6 -1.78 -16.20 -4.86
CA ASP A 6 -2.26 -17.59 -4.81
C ASP A 6 -1.65 -18.43 -5.95
N TRP A 7 -1.62 -17.88 -7.15
CA TRP A 7 -1.06 -18.55 -8.33
C TRP A 7 0.45 -18.75 -8.22
N LEU A 8 1.21 -17.74 -7.79
CA LEU A 8 2.66 -17.86 -7.56
C LEU A 8 2.97 -18.95 -6.53
N LYS A 9 2.18 -19.02 -5.46
CA LYS A 9 2.27 -20.11 -4.47
C LYS A 9 1.99 -21.47 -5.08
N GLY A 10 0.95 -21.58 -5.92
CA GLY A 10 0.62 -22.79 -6.66
C GLY A 10 1.74 -23.25 -7.61
N CYS A 11 2.56 -22.31 -8.11
CA CYS A 11 3.77 -22.61 -8.88
C CYS A 11 5.00 -23.00 -8.02
N GLY A 12 4.87 -23.04 -6.69
CA GLY A 12 5.93 -23.45 -5.77
C GLY A 12 6.76 -22.31 -5.17
N HIS A 13 6.40 -21.04 -5.41
CA HIS A 13 7.07 -19.92 -4.74
C HIS A 13 6.62 -19.82 -3.28
N GLN A 14 7.57 -19.92 -2.35
CA GLN A 14 7.30 -19.96 -0.90
C GLN A 14 7.44 -18.59 -0.21
N GLU A 15 8.22 -17.69 -0.81
CA GLU A 15 8.49 -16.35 -0.28
C GLU A 15 8.25 -15.33 -1.38
N ILE A 16 7.26 -14.45 -1.19
CA ILE A 16 6.92 -13.43 -2.17
C ILE A 16 7.42 -12.06 -1.69
N HIS A 17 8.20 -11.40 -2.54
CA HIS A 17 8.63 -10.02 -2.34
C HIS A 17 7.76 -9.11 -3.21
N LEU A 18 6.91 -8.32 -2.59
CA LEU A 18 5.96 -7.45 -3.29
C LEU A 18 6.55 -6.04 -3.45
N ALA A 19 6.72 -5.60 -4.69
CA ALA A 19 7.13 -4.25 -5.03
C ALA A 19 6.02 -3.49 -5.77
N ALA A 20 5.75 -2.26 -5.38
CA ALA A 20 4.74 -1.41 -6.01
C ALA A 20 5.15 0.07 -6.03
N LYS A 21 4.57 0.83 -6.96
CA LYS A 21 4.86 2.26 -7.16
C LYS A 21 3.58 3.09 -7.27
N GLY A 22 3.57 4.28 -6.66
CA GLY A 22 2.50 5.26 -6.81
C GLY A 22 1.15 4.71 -6.38
N TRP A 23 0.12 4.87 -7.22
CA TRP A 23 -1.23 4.38 -6.96
C TRP A 23 -1.31 2.87 -6.74
N GLY A 24 -0.40 2.09 -7.33
CA GLY A 24 -0.31 0.65 -7.11
C GLY A 24 0.13 0.26 -5.69
N ALA A 25 0.70 1.20 -4.92
CA ALA A 25 1.12 0.94 -3.55
C ALA A 25 -0.06 0.67 -2.60
N ILE A 26 -1.23 1.27 -2.85
CA ILE A 26 -2.43 1.06 -2.03
C ILE A 26 -2.95 -0.37 -2.11
N PRO A 27 -3.29 -0.93 -3.30
CA PRO A 27 -3.70 -2.32 -3.39
C PRO A 27 -2.58 -3.31 -3.00
N ALA A 28 -1.30 -2.95 -3.19
CA ALA A 28 -0.19 -3.75 -2.71
C ALA A 28 -0.11 -3.81 -1.17
N THR A 29 -0.36 -2.68 -0.50
CA THR A 29 -0.44 -2.59 0.97
C THR A 29 -1.49 -3.56 1.51
N PHE A 30 -2.72 -3.51 0.97
CA PHE A 30 -3.79 -4.39 1.42
C PHE A 30 -3.55 -5.86 1.06
N ALA A 31 -3.01 -6.14 -0.13
CA ALA A 31 -2.67 -7.51 -0.49
C ALA A 31 -1.59 -8.11 0.43
N ALA A 32 -0.58 -7.32 0.80
CA ALA A 32 0.45 -7.74 1.72
C ALA A 32 -0.07 -7.92 3.16
N LEU A 33 -1.06 -7.14 3.60
CA LEU A 33 -1.70 -7.37 4.90
C LEU A 33 -2.50 -8.68 4.93
N LEU A 34 -3.20 -8.99 3.84
CA LEU A 34 -4.12 -10.13 3.76
C LEU A 34 -3.46 -11.45 3.38
N SER A 35 -2.23 -11.45 2.86
CA SER A 35 -1.52 -12.66 2.40
C SER A 35 -0.29 -12.94 3.24
N ASP A 36 -0.26 -14.11 3.88
CA ASP A 36 0.89 -14.58 4.66
C ASP A 36 2.09 -14.97 3.79
N ASP A 37 1.89 -15.16 2.49
CA ASP A 37 2.94 -15.54 1.54
C ASP A 37 3.88 -14.37 1.17
N VAL A 38 3.45 -13.13 1.46
CA VAL A 38 4.28 -11.94 1.28
C VAL A 38 5.18 -11.76 2.48
N VAL A 39 6.50 -11.84 2.28
CA VAL A 39 7.51 -11.74 3.36
C VAL A 39 8.33 -10.45 3.31
N GLN A 40 8.28 -9.73 2.19
CA GLN A 40 8.94 -8.43 2.01
C GLN A 40 8.08 -7.50 1.18
N VAL A 41 7.96 -6.24 1.60
CA VAL A 41 7.21 -5.21 0.87
C VAL A 41 8.10 -4.02 0.55
N THR A 42 8.13 -3.58 -0.71
CA THR A 42 8.78 -2.32 -1.11
C THR A 42 7.76 -1.42 -1.81
N LEU A 43 7.48 -0.26 -1.22
CA LEU A 43 6.55 0.71 -1.76
C LEU A 43 7.30 1.99 -2.15
N LYS A 44 7.36 2.27 -3.45
CA LYS A 44 7.87 3.55 -3.94
C LYS A 44 6.71 4.53 -4.11
N ASN A 45 6.84 5.76 -3.64
CA ASN A 45 5.84 6.82 -3.85
C ASN A 45 4.45 6.43 -3.32
N ALA A 46 4.42 5.71 -2.20
CA ALA A 46 3.18 5.34 -1.53
C ALA A 46 2.51 6.56 -0.91
N LEU A 47 1.17 6.57 -0.87
CA LEU A 47 0.43 7.57 -0.11
C LEU A 47 0.81 7.48 1.37
N THR A 48 1.10 8.61 1.99
CA THR A 48 1.45 8.68 3.42
C THR A 48 0.25 8.35 4.31
N SER A 49 -0.92 8.95 4.05
CA SER A 49 -2.12 8.87 4.90
C SER A 49 -3.39 9.25 4.14
N TYR A 50 -4.50 8.57 4.44
CA TYR A 50 -5.85 8.98 4.03
C TYR A 50 -6.32 10.21 4.82
N ALA A 51 -5.92 10.35 6.08
CA ALA A 51 -6.25 11.51 6.90
C ALA A 51 -5.61 12.79 6.32
N GLU A 52 -4.34 12.71 5.89
CA GLU A 52 -3.69 13.83 5.19
C GLU A 52 -4.44 14.25 3.92
N ILE A 53 -5.02 13.31 3.17
CA ILE A 53 -5.88 13.65 2.02
C ILE A 53 -7.15 14.36 2.49
N ALA A 54 -7.80 13.85 3.53
CA ALA A 54 -9.06 14.41 4.03
C ALA A 54 -8.89 15.82 4.60
N GLU A 55 -7.71 16.15 5.11
CA GLU A 55 -7.35 17.45 5.67
C GLU A 55 -6.78 18.43 4.63
N SER A 56 -6.50 17.98 3.41
CA SER A 56 -5.93 18.81 2.35
C SER A 56 -7.00 19.41 1.44
N GLU A 57 -6.84 20.70 1.09
CA GLU A 57 -7.70 21.37 0.11
C GLU A 57 -7.53 20.77 -1.30
N ASP A 58 -6.28 20.44 -1.66
CA ASP A 58 -5.91 19.85 -2.95
C ASP A 58 -5.28 18.47 -2.77
N TYR A 59 -5.65 17.53 -3.63
CA TYR A 59 -5.00 16.22 -3.75
C TYR A 59 -4.99 15.75 -5.20
N GLN A 60 -4.03 14.89 -5.53
CA GLN A 60 -3.84 14.37 -6.90
C GLN A 60 -3.93 12.83 -6.97
N TRP A 61 -4.52 12.21 -5.94
CA TRP A 61 -4.83 10.79 -5.93
C TRP A 61 -6.18 10.51 -6.62
N PRO A 62 -6.30 9.43 -7.42
CA PRO A 62 -7.57 9.07 -8.04
C PRO A 62 -8.63 8.75 -6.99
N LEU A 63 -9.89 9.15 -7.23
CA LEU A 63 -11.01 8.81 -6.34
C LEU A 63 -11.15 7.31 -6.10
N SER A 64 -10.76 6.47 -7.07
CA SER A 64 -10.75 5.00 -6.94
C SER A 64 -9.80 4.47 -5.87
N THR A 65 -8.91 5.30 -5.34
CA THR A 65 -8.00 4.95 -4.25
C THR A 65 -8.58 5.24 -2.86
N LEU A 66 -9.69 5.99 -2.78
CA LEU A 66 -10.35 6.37 -1.54
C LEU A 66 -11.38 5.31 -1.14
N LEU A 67 -11.06 4.57 -0.09
CA LEU A 67 -11.97 3.56 0.45
C LEU A 67 -13.07 4.25 1.29
N PRO A 68 -14.36 3.98 1.02
CA PRO A 68 -15.44 4.53 1.81
C PRO A 68 -15.27 4.22 3.30
N ASP A 69 -15.48 5.24 4.15
CA ASP A 69 -15.44 5.12 5.61
C ASP A 69 -14.12 4.59 6.20
N VAL A 70 -13.01 4.61 5.44
CA VAL A 70 -11.74 4.01 5.89
C VAL A 70 -11.24 4.59 7.20
N LEU A 71 -11.29 5.92 7.36
CA LEU A 71 -10.85 6.62 8.57
C LEU A 71 -11.73 6.35 9.81
N LYS A 72 -12.92 5.75 9.65
CA LYS A 72 -13.70 5.23 10.80
C LYS A 72 -13.13 3.92 11.35
N ARG A 73 -12.16 3.31 10.67
CA ARG A 73 -11.61 1.99 10.97
C ARG A 73 -10.09 2.01 11.14
N PHE A 74 -9.37 2.62 10.20
CA PHE A 74 -7.90 2.69 10.18
C PHE A 74 -7.41 3.76 9.20
N ASP A 75 -6.11 4.04 9.25
CA ASP A 75 -5.39 4.81 8.24
C ASP A 75 -4.18 4.01 7.68
N LEU A 76 -3.60 4.44 6.56
CA LEU A 76 -2.43 3.80 5.95
C LEU A 76 -1.22 3.67 6.89
N PRO A 77 -0.92 4.63 7.79
CA PRO A 77 0.11 4.44 8.81
C PRO A 77 -0.14 3.23 9.74
N ASP A 78 -1.40 2.87 10.01
CA ASP A 78 -1.73 1.63 10.75
C ASP A 78 -1.32 0.41 9.93
N CYS A 79 -1.66 0.39 8.64
CA CYS A 79 -1.25 -0.66 7.71
C CYS A 79 0.28 -0.80 7.63
N TYR A 80 1.00 0.32 7.53
CA TYR A 80 2.45 0.31 7.43
C TYR A 80 3.14 -0.20 8.69
N ARG A 81 2.58 0.11 9.86
CA ARG A 81 3.05 -0.44 11.14
C ARG A 81 2.90 -1.96 11.18
N GLU A 82 1.76 -2.52 10.76
CA GLU A 82 1.59 -3.98 10.67
C GLU A 82 2.55 -4.61 9.66
N LEU A 83 2.78 -3.95 8.50
CA LEU A 83 3.71 -4.42 7.48
C LEU A 83 5.19 -4.30 7.88
N ALA A 84 5.54 -3.67 9.01
CA ALA A 84 6.91 -3.68 9.52
C ALA A 84 7.40 -5.13 9.77
N GLY A 85 6.50 -6.03 10.18
CA GLY A 85 6.79 -7.47 10.30
C GLY A 85 7.13 -8.15 8.97
N LYS A 86 6.79 -7.53 7.84
CA LYS A 86 7.08 -7.97 6.46
C LYS A 86 8.15 -7.11 5.80
N LYS A 87 9.15 -6.67 6.58
CA LYS A 87 10.34 -5.93 6.11
C LYS A 87 9.98 -4.75 5.19
N LEU A 88 8.94 -3.99 5.55
CA LEU A 88 8.46 -2.88 4.74
C LEU A 88 9.58 -1.87 4.48
N ARG A 89 9.77 -1.51 3.21
CA ARG A 89 10.60 -0.40 2.77
C ARG A 89 9.77 0.60 1.98
N GLN A 90 9.61 1.80 2.51
CA GLN A 90 9.03 2.93 1.78
C GLN A 90 10.15 3.78 1.16
N ILE A 91 9.96 4.17 -0.09
CA ILE A 91 10.91 5.00 -0.85
C ILE A 91 10.15 6.22 -1.35
N GLU A 92 10.57 7.41 -0.94
CA GLU A 92 10.00 8.69 -1.42
C GLU A 92 8.46 8.72 -1.32
N PRO A 93 7.85 8.42 -0.15
CA PRO A 93 6.39 8.45 -0.03
C PRO A 93 5.84 9.83 -0.38
N TRP A 94 4.61 9.86 -0.90
CA TRP A 94 3.92 11.05 -1.35
C TRP A 94 2.77 11.39 -0.41
N GLY A 95 2.66 12.69 -0.09
CA GLY A 95 1.47 13.25 0.55
C GLY A 95 0.28 13.34 -0.42
N PRO A 96 -0.72 14.18 -0.09
CA PRO A 96 -1.92 14.37 -0.91
C PRO A 96 -1.63 14.83 -2.35
N ALA A 97 -0.60 15.65 -2.56
CA ALA A 97 -0.14 16.09 -3.86
C ALA A 97 1.33 15.70 -4.08
N PRO A 98 1.64 14.72 -4.95
CA PRO A 98 2.99 14.42 -5.37
C PRO A 98 3.66 15.68 -5.93
N HIS A 99 4.90 15.95 -5.54
CA HIS A 99 5.64 17.06 -6.13
C HIS A 99 5.95 16.70 -7.59
N ALA A 100 5.53 17.54 -8.53
CA ALA A 100 5.90 17.38 -9.94
C ALA A 100 7.43 17.31 -10.01
N SER A 101 7.94 16.16 -10.43
CA SER A 101 9.37 15.93 -10.68
C SER A 101 9.79 16.66 -11.95
#